data_AF-A0AAU2QVT4-F1
#
_entry.id   AF-A0AAU2QVT4-F1
#
_cell.length_a   1.000
_cell.length_b   1.000
_cell.length_c   1.000
_cell.angle_alpha   90.00
_cell.angle_beta   90.00
_cell.angle_gamma   90.00
#
_symmetry.space_group_name_H-M   'P 1'
#
loop_
_entity.id
_entity.type
_entity.pdbx_description
1 polymer ?
#
loop_
_entity_poly.entity_id
_entity_poly.type
_entity_poly.pdbx_seq_one_letter_code
_entity_poly.pdbx_strand_id
1 'polypeptide(L)'
;MNIGGHRGAAAAAVIGAIIGITGCGHAATKATADVTPSTAEALTNMAGGGQSGSGGGACVFVKPDGAQKFGHVGWGFRITGTNQWVYGAVENPTNKLYTPPGGDIGAWHAQGTYDRMLSDMSRDAHYPGRSTHPYSRYRCVASSTGDVNSARAMVRTVESRGFLVGFDPRTGELTSRDCLDATYDVLRAYRTRHLTYSPRLNVPNAWVETLWDWSDRTLTPR
;
A
#
# COMPACT_ATOMS: atom_id res chain seq x y z
N MET A 1 2.23 31.57 -62.45
CA MET A 1 3.12 31.21 -63.57
C MET A 1 4.48 30.90 -62.97
N ASN A 2 5.14 29.74 -63.05
CA ASN A 2 5.06 28.46 -63.80
C ASN A 2 5.10 27.31 -62.76
N ILE A 3 4.35 26.20 -62.85
CA ILE A 3 4.40 25.05 -63.78
C ILE A 3 5.79 24.38 -63.92
N GLY A 4 5.89 23.17 -63.36
CA GLY A 4 6.35 22.00 -64.12
C GLY A 4 7.72 21.44 -63.76
N GLY A 5 7.74 20.14 -63.41
CA GLY A 5 8.97 19.35 -63.28
C GLY A 5 8.69 17.87 -63.03
N HIS A 6 8.22 17.17 -64.07
CA HIS A 6 7.91 15.73 -64.12
C HIS A 6 9.16 14.82 -64.14
N ARG A 7 8.90 13.52 -63.84
CA ARG A 7 9.27 12.26 -64.57
C ARG A 7 9.73 11.20 -63.54
N GLY A 8 9.07 10.06 -63.39
CA GLY A 8 8.94 8.92 -64.35
C GLY A 8 10.00 7.87 -63.97
N ALA A 9 9.81 6.54 -64.02
CA ALA A 9 8.83 5.72 -64.71
C ALA A 9 8.87 4.24 -64.25
N ALA A 10 7.83 3.50 -64.65
CA ALA A 10 7.77 2.11 -65.17
C ALA A 10 8.29 0.93 -64.30
N ALA A 11 7.50 -0.06 -63.89
CA ALA A 11 6.64 -1.03 -64.60
C ALA A 11 7.36 -2.33 -65.00
N ALA A 12 6.86 -3.47 -64.53
CA ALA A 12 6.81 -4.73 -65.26
C ALA A 12 5.84 -5.71 -64.56
N ALA A 13 4.80 -6.11 -65.28
CA ALA A 13 3.94 -7.23 -64.94
C ALA A 13 4.57 -8.54 -65.45
N VAL A 14 4.47 -9.62 -64.67
CA VAL A 14 4.67 -10.98 -65.17
C VAL A 14 3.48 -11.83 -64.76
N ILE A 15 2.76 -12.30 -65.78
CA ILE A 15 1.74 -13.35 -65.72
C ILE A 15 2.49 -14.68 -65.86
N GLY A 16 2.29 -15.59 -64.91
CA GLY A 16 2.78 -16.97 -64.97
C GLY A 16 1.86 -17.88 -64.17
N ALA A 17 1.18 -18.79 -64.86
CA ALA A 17 0.24 -19.76 -64.29
C ALA A 17 0.99 -20.97 -63.71
N ILE A 18 0.59 -21.46 -62.53
CA ILE A 18 0.81 -22.86 -62.11
C ILE A 18 -0.45 -23.42 -61.41
N ILE A 19 -0.94 -24.47 -62.06
CA ILE A 19 -1.78 -25.62 -61.69
C ILE A 19 -1.99 -25.89 -60.19
N GLY A 20 -3.23 -26.19 -59.83
CA GLY A 20 -3.67 -26.47 -58.45
C GLY A 20 -3.23 -27.80 -57.86
N ILE A 21 -3.22 -27.84 -56.53
CA ILE A 21 -3.30 -29.06 -55.71
C ILE A 21 -4.20 -28.74 -54.51
N THR A 22 -5.21 -29.57 -54.31
CA THR A 22 -6.08 -29.69 -53.15
C THR A 22 -5.26 -29.95 -51.88
N GLY A 23 -5.51 -29.21 -50.79
CA GLY A 23 -4.91 -29.52 -49.50
C GLY A 23 -5.21 -28.50 -48.39
N CYS A 24 -6.00 -28.94 -47.42
CA CYS A 24 -6.21 -28.52 -46.03
C CYS A 24 -5.73 -27.13 -45.54
N GLY A 25 -6.63 -26.49 -44.78
CA GLY A 25 -6.57 -25.11 -44.31
C GLY A 25 -5.28 -24.68 -43.60
N HIS A 26 -4.87 -23.45 -43.91
CA HIS A 26 -3.79 -22.76 -43.23
C HIS A 26 -4.19 -22.39 -41.81
N ALA A 27 -3.39 -22.85 -40.85
CA ALA A 27 -3.37 -22.33 -39.49
C ALA A 27 -2.98 -20.85 -39.54
N ALA A 28 -3.92 -19.98 -39.18
CA ALA A 28 -3.59 -18.61 -38.82
C ALA A 28 -2.79 -18.66 -37.52
N THR A 29 -1.52 -18.25 -37.59
CA THR A 29 -0.71 -17.84 -36.45
C THR A 29 -1.45 -16.73 -35.70
N LYS A 30 -2.19 -17.12 -34.68
CA LYS A 30 -2.85 -16.20 -33.76
C LYS A 30 -1.74 -15.54 -32.96
N ALA A 31 -1.53 -14.25 -33.19
CA ALA A 31 -0.73 -13.39 -32.33
C ALA A 31 -1.15 -13.67 -30.88
N THR A 32 -0.21 -14.19 -30.09
CA THR A 32 -0.31 -14.19 -28.64
C THR A 32 -0.27 -12.73 -28.23
N ALA A 33 -1.46 -12.13 -28.06
CA ALA A 33 -1.58 -10.91 -27.31
C ALA A 33 -0.95 -11.19 -25.94
N ASP A 34 0.11 -10.46 -25.61
CA ASP A 34 0.56 -10.33 -24.23
C ASP A 34 -0.65 -9.93 -23.40
N VAL A 35 -1.16 -10.90 -22.64
CA VAL A 35 -2.23 -10.66 -21.68
C VAL A 35 -1.62 -9.76 -20.63
N THR A 36 -1.90 -8.46 -20.76
CA THR A 36 -1.73 -7.54 -19.66
C THR A 36 -2.59 -8.10 -18.53
N PRO A 37 -2.01 -8.50 -17.39
CA PRO A 37 -2.76 -9.17 -16.33
C PRO A 37 -3.92 -8.26 -15.95
N SER A 38 -5.13 -8.83 -16.00
CA SER A 38 -6.33 -8.08 -15.66
C SER A 38 -6.21 -7.62 -14.21
N THR A 39 -6.80 -6.49 -13.88
CA THR A 39 -6.81 -5.90 -12.54
C THR A 39 -7.20 -6.92 -11.45
N ALA A 40 -7.92 -7.99 -11.80
CA ALA A 40 -8.29 -9.09 -10.91
C ALA A 40 -7.12 -10.01 -10.50
N GLU A 41 -6.13 -10.25 -11.36
CA GLU A 41 -4.98 -11.12 -11.06
C GLU A 41 -3.96 -10.42 -10.15
N ALA A 42 -3.82 -9.09 -10.29
CA ALA A 42 -3.04 -8.27 -9.35
C ALA A 42 -3.72 -8.18 -7.97
N LEU A 43 -5.06 -8.23 -7.90
CA LEU A 43 -5.80 -8.21 -6.63
C LEU A 43 -5.67 -9.52 -5.84
N THR A 44 -5.41 -10.65 -6.50
CA THR A 44 -5.44 -11.98 -5.86
C THR A 44 -4.14 -12.32 -5.11
N ASN A 45 -3.00 -11.71 -5.47
CA ASN A 45 -1.67 -12.21 -5.08
C ASN A 45 -0.88 -11.35 -4.07
N MET A 46 -1.46 -10.29 -3.49
CA MET A 46 -0.63 -9.21 -2.93
C MET A 46 -0.67 -9.02 -1.41
N ALA A 47 -1.39 -9.91 -0.72
CA ALA A 47 -1.24 -10.18 0.72
C ALA A 47 -1.76 -11.59 1.09
N GLY A 48 -1.82 -12.53 0.13
CA GLY A 48 -2.70 -13.71 0.27
C GLY A 48 -4.20 -13.36 0.26
N GLY A 49 -4.53 -12.19 -0.29
CA GLY A 49 -5.85 -11.57 -0.31
C GLY A 49 -6.79 -12.15 -1.35
N GLY A 50 -6.93 -13.48 -1.41
CA GLY A 50 -8.11 -14.06 -2.03
C GLY A 50 -9.35 -13.49 -1.35
N GLN A 51 -10.33 -13.07 -2.15
CA GLN A 51 -11.69 -12.71 -1.72
C GLN A 51 -12.36 -13.82 -0.86
N SER A 52 -11.73 -15.00 -0.76
CA SER A 52 -12.17 -16.15 0.03
C SER A 52 -11.05 -16.84 0.84
N GLY A 53 -9.88 -16.22 1.01
CA GLY A 53 -8.77 -16.81 1.77
C GLY A 53 -9.00 -16.73 3.28
N SER A 54 -9.02 -17.87 3.96
CA SER A 54 -9.16 -17.98 5.43
C SER A 54 -8.01 -17.35 6.24
N GLY A 55 -6.98 -16.82 5.58
CA GLY A 55 -5.81 -16.20 6.20
C GLY A 55 -5.97 -14.71 6.50
N GLY A 56 -5.27 -14.25 7.54
CA GLY A 56 -5.13 -12.84 7.86
C GLY A 56 -4.10 -12.14 6.95
N GLY A 57 -3.96 -10.83 7.12
CA GLY A 57 -2.97 -10.00 6.43
C GLY A 57 -2.69 -8.72 7.20
N ALA A 58 -1.56 -8.11 6.95
CA ALA A 58 -1.13 -6.87 7.58
C ALA A 58 -0.51 -5.93 6.54
N CYS A 59 -0.68 -4.63 6.74
CA CYS A 59 -0.15 -3.59 5.88
C CYS A 59 0.41 -2.42 6.71
N VAL A 60 1.47 -1.82 6.19
CA VAL A 60 2.04 -0.55 6.65
C VAL A 60 1.86 0.46 5.52
N PHE A 61 1.21 1.57 5.81
CA PHE A 61 1.04 2.68 4.88
C PHE A 61 2.06 3.76 5.17
N VAL A 62 2.60 4.42 4.14
CA VAL A 62 3.73 5.35 4.27
C VAL A 62 3.40 6.69 3.61
N LYS A 63 3.59 7.80 4.34
CA LYS A 63 3.78 9.16 3.79
C LYS A 63 5.28 9.47 3.86
N PRO A 64 6.08 9.26 2.79
CA PRO A 64 7.54 9.38 2.86
C PRO A 64 8.02 10.78 3.29
N ASP A 65 7.32 11.82 2.84
CA ASP A 65 7.65 13.22 3.18
C ASP A 65 7.00 13.69 4.50
N GLY A 66 6.27 12.82 5.20
CA GLY A 66 5.65 13.12 6.49
C GLY A 66 6.68 13.43 7.58
N ALA A 67 6.23 14.07 8.67
CA ALA A 67 7.05 14.43 9.83
C ALA A 67 8.41 15.04 9.45
N GLN A 68 8.42 16.12 8.66
CA GLN A 68 9.65 16.78 8.18
C GLN A 68 10.60 15.82 7.42
N LYS A 69 10.05 14.94 6.58
CA LYS A 69 10.77 13.92 5.78
C LYS A 69 11.38 12.75 6.56
N PHE A 70 11.12 12.64 7.86
CA PHE A 70 11.41 11.42 8.61
C PHE A 70 10.45 10.27 8.26
N GLY A 71 9.34 10.60 7.61
CA GLY A 71 8.30 9.68 7.21
C GLY A 71 7.16 9.65 8.21
N HIS A 72 6.02 9.14 7.77
CA HIS A 72 4.85 8.89 8.60
C HIS A 72 4.24 7.57 8.21
N VAL A 73 3.79 6.80 9.21
CA VAL A 73 3.22 5.47 8.96
C VAL A 73 1.85 5.29 9.59
N GLY A 74 1.05 4.44 8.95
CA GLY A 74 -0.20 3.92 9.47
C GLY A 74 -0.25 2.40 9.32
N TRP A 75 -1.23 1.77 9.97
CA TRP A 75 -1.40 0.31 9.97
C TRP A 75 -2.67 -0.11 9.22
N GLY A 76 -2.68 -1.38 8.81
CA GLY A 76 -3.89 -2.11 8.43
C GLY A 76 -3.74 -3.59 8.81
N PHE A 77 -4.79 -4.22 9.31
CA PHE A 77 -4.83 -5.68 9.51
C PHE A 77 -6.19 -6.25 9.10
N ARG A 78 -6.16 -7.44 8.50
CA ARG A 78 -7.35 -8.14 8.05
C ARG A 78 -8.05 -8.82 9.21
N ILE A 79 -9.38 -8.82 9.21
CA ILE A 79 -10.17 -9.67 10.08
C ILE A 79 -10.18 -11.08 9.45
N THR A 80 -9.51 -12.03 10.10
CA THR A 80 -9.37 -13.42 9.66
C THR A 80 -10.72 -14.03 9.27
N GLY A 81 -10.77 -14.72 8.12
CA GLY A 81 -12.00 -15.33 7.61
C GLY A 81 -13.00 -14.37 6.95
N THR A 82 -12.65 -13.09 6.78
CA THR A 82 -13.53 -12.08 6.13
C THR A 82 -12.78 -11.28 5.06
N ASN A 83 -13.47 -10.40 4.34
CA ASN A 83 -12.86 -9.41 3.43
C ASN A 83 -12.63 -8.04 4.11
N GLN A 84 -12.81 -7.95 5.43
CA GLN A 84 -12.76 -6.71 6.19
C GLN A 84 -11.36 -6.46 6.75
N TRP A 85 -10.98 -5.20 6.81
CA TRP A 85 -9.72 -4.69 7.32
C TRP A 85 -10.00 -3.62 8.35
N VAL A 86 -9.19 -3.59 9.42
CA VAL A 86 -9.12 -2.49 10.38
C VAL A 86 -7.82 -1.75 10.14
N TYR A 87 -7.89 -0.45 9.95
CA TYR A 87 -6.75 0.39 9.55
C TYR A 87 -6.83 1.77 10.19
N GLY A 88 -5.71 2.45 10.29
CA GLY A 88 -5.64 3.74 10.97
C GLY A 88 -4.23 4.30 11.09
N ALA A 89 -4.12 5.43 11.78
CA ALA A 89 -2.87 6.11 12.04
C ALA A 89 -2.95 7.04 13.26
N VAL A 90 -1.81 7.63 13.66
CA VAL A 90 -1.71 8.68 14.68
C VAL A 90 -1.05 9.90 14.04
N GLU A 91 -1.82 10.94 13.73
CA GLU A 91 -1.40 12.05 12.86
C GLU A 91 -0.67 13.22 13.57
N ASN A 92 -0.77 13.34 14.90
CA ASN A 92 -0.24 14.47 15.68
C ASN A 92 -0.58 15.86 15.10
N PRO A 93 -1.87 16.25 15.04
CA PRO A 93 -2.30 17.49 14.38
C PRO A 93 -1.79 18.77 15.05
N THR A 94 -1.28 18.66 16.28
CA THR A 94 -0.76 19.80 17.04
C THR A 94 0.73 20.07 16.80
N ASN A 95 1.43 19.16 16.11
CA ASN A 95 2.90 19.18 15.93
C ASN A 95 3.69 19.27 17.25
N LYS A 96 3.08 18.93 18.39
CA LYS A 96 3.76 18.92 19.69
C LYS A 96 4.53 17.63 19.86
N LEU A 97 5.67 17.71 20.52
CA LEU A 97 6.45 16.53 20.92
C LEU A 97 5.83 15.79 22.11
N TYR A 98 4.86 16.40 22.79
CA TYR A 98 4.14 15.80 23.91
C TYR A 98 2.67 16.21 23.90
N THR A 99 1.82 15.20 23.99
CA THR A 99 0.39 15.33 24.31
C THR A 99 0.09 14.33 25.42
N PRO A 100 -0.46 14.76 26.58
CA PRO A 100 -0.79 13.85 27.66
C PRO A 100 -1.85 12.80 27.23
N PRO A 101 -1.93 11.66 27.93
CA PRO A 101 -3.02 10.70 27.72
C PRO A 101 -4.40 11.37 27.75
N GLY A 102 -5.28 10.97 26.83
CA GLY A 102 -6.60 11.58 26.61
C GLY A 102 -6.60 12.91 25.83
N GLY A 103 -5.43 13.48 25.51
CA GLY A 103 -5.34 14.63 24.61
C GLY A 103 -5.46 14.26 23.13
N ASP A 104 -5.68 15.26 22.28
CA ASP A 104 -5.78 15.06 20.83
C ASP A 104 -4.40 14.75 20.21
N ILE A 105 -4.23 13.49 19.83
CA ILE A 105 -3.05 12.99 19.12
C ILE A 105 -3.34 12.70 17.64
N GLY A 106 -4.55 13.00 17.19
CA GLY A 106 -5.08 12.61 15.88
C GLY A 106 -4.99 11.13 15.58
N ALA A 107 -5.22 10.30 16.60
CA ALA A 107 -5.44 8.88 16.40
C ALA A 107 -6.81 8.67 15.77
N TRP A 108 -6.85 7.82 14.76
CA TRP A 108 -8.08 7.42 14.11
C TRP A 108 -7.96 5.97 13.63
N HIS A 109 -9.10 5.29 13.54
CA HIS A 109 -9.19 4.03 12.81
C HIS A 109 -10.53 3.92 12.09
N ALA A 110 -10.56 3.08 11.07
CA ALA A 110 -11.75 2.71 10.33
C ALA A 110 -11.74 1.20 10.06
N GLN A 111 -12.90 0.71 9.57
CA GLN A 111 -13.05 -0.64 9.09
C GLN A 111 -13.73 -0.65 7.73
N GLY A 112 -13.23 -1.46 6.80
CA GLY A 112 -13.82 -1.58 5.48
C GLY A 112 -13.22 -2.73 4.67
N THR A 113 -13.62 -2.83 3.41
CA THR A 113 -12.97 -3.74 2.46
C THR A 113 -11.54 -3.30 2.17
N TYR A 114 -10.75 -4.17 1.53
CA TYR A 114 -9.40 -3.83 1.09
C TYR A 114 -9.37 -2.56 0.22
N ASP A 115 -10.27 -2.45 -0.76
CA ASP A 115 -10.35 -1.28 -1.64
C ASP A 115 -10.75 -0.01 -0.87
N ARG A 116 -11.63 -0.14 0.13
CA ARG A 116 -12.02 0.98 0.98
C ARG A 116 -10.85 1.46 1.83
N MET A 117 -10.10 0.54 2.43
CA MET A 117 -8.86 0.84 3.17
C MET A 117 -7.87 1.60 2.29
N LEU A 118 -7.55 1.08 1.11
CA LEU A 118 -6.63 1.74 0.18
C LEU A 118 -7.13 3.14 -0.20
N SER A 119 -8.43 3.28 -0.48
CA SER A 119 -9.02 4.57 -0.84
C SER A 119 -9.02 5.59 0.30
N ASP A 120 -9.23 5.17 1.54
CA ASP A 120 -9.24 6.07 2.69
C ASP A 120 -7.82 6.54 3.03
N MET A 121 -6.85 5.62 2.99
CA MET A 121 -5.43 5.96 3.18
C MET A 121 -4.94 6.89 2.06
N SER A 122 -5.23 6.60 0.79
CA SER A 122 -4.72 7.40 -0.34
C SER A 122 -5.24 8.84 -0.37
N ARG A 123 -6.41 9.08 0.23
CA ARG A 123 -7.05 10.40 0.30
C ARG A 123 -6.74 11.17 1.57
N ASP A 124 -6.02 10.54 2.50
CA ASP A 124 -5.87 11.03 3.86
C ASP A 124 -7.25 11.37 4.48
N ALA A 125 -8.24 10.48 4.29
CA ALA A 125 -9.66 10.80 4.43
C ALA A 125 -10.07 11.35 5.81
N HIS A 126 -9.30 11.05 6.85
CA HIS A 126 -9.54 11.49 8.22
C HIS A 126 -8.78 12.78 8.60
N TYR A 127 -7.80 13.19 7.79
CA TYR A 127 -7.05 14.44 7.93
C TYR A 127 -6.84 15.14 6.57
N PRO A 128 -7.92 15.40 5.79
CA PRO A 128 -7.80 15.90 4.43
C PRO A 128 -7.17 17.30 4.41
N GLY A 129 -6.28 17.54 3.45
CA GLY A 129 -5.71 18.86 3.18
C GLY A 129 -4.70 19.40 4.20
N ARG A 130 -4.27 18.58 5.19
CA ARG A 130 -3.23 18.97 6.16
C ARG A 130 -1.84 18.40 5.85
N SER A 131 -1.77 17.32 5.09
CA SER A 131 -0.50 16.82 4.55
C SER A 131 -0.37 17.27 3.09
N THR A 132 0.69 18.01 2.76
CA THR A 132 1.11 18.20 1.34
C THR A 132 1.56 16.88 0.70
N HIS A 133 1.61 15.80 1.47
CA HIS A 133 2.14 14.49 1.11
C HIS A 133 1.22 13.37 1.64
N PRO A 134 0.15 13.00 0.93
CA PRO A 134 -0.73 11.89 1.32
C PRO A 134 0.01 10.56 1.35
N TYR A 135 -0.63 9.51 1.88
CA TYR A 135 -0.08 8.15 1.81
C TYR A 135 0.12 7.77 0.34
N SER A 136 1.37 7.50 -0.03
CA SER A 136 1.77 7.29 -1.43
C SER A 136 2.42 5.93 -1.68
N ARG A 137 2.66 5.17 -0.61
CA ARG A 137 3.23 3.83 -0.66
C ARG A 137 2.64 2.98 0.46
N TYR A 138 2.59 1.69 0.26
CA TYR A 138 2.24 0.75 1.31
C TYR A 138 2.97 -0.57 1.10
N ARG A 139 3.26 -1.27 2.22
CA ARG A 139 3.81 -2.61 2.20
C ARG A 139 2.86 -3.58 2.89
N CYS A 140 2.61 -4.76 2.33
CA CYS A 140 1.74 -5.77 2.94
C CYS A 140 2.37 -7.16 2.99
N VAL A 141 1.91 -7.96 3.96
CA VAL A 141 2.29 -9.36 4.15
C VAL A 141 1.06 -10.20 4.51
N ALA A 142 1.06 -11.48 4.09
CA ALA A 142 0.09 -12.45 4.57
C ALA A 142 0.37 -12.84 6.03
N SER A 143 -0.66 -13.08 6.83
CA SER A 143 -0.50 -13.51 8.22
C SER A 143 -1.44 -14.67 8.55
N SER A 144 -0.87 -15.85 8.75
CA SER A 144 -1.61 -17.02 9.25
C SER A 144 -1.82 -17.01 10.76
N THR A 145 -1.21 -16.05 11.48
CA THR A 145 -1.18 -15.98 12.95
C THR A 145 -1.98 -14.81 13.51
N GLY A 146 -2.79 -14.15 12.68
CA GLY A 146 -3.52 -12.92 13.02
C GLY A 146 -4.36 -13.01 14.30
N ASP A 147 -4.03 -12.20 15.31
CA ASP A 147 -4.84 -12.01 16.51
C ASP A 147 -5.62 -10.69 16.45
N VAL A 148 -6.82 -10.76 15.87
CA VAL A 148 -7.70 -9.61 15.64
C VAL A 148 -8.10 -8.93 16.96
N ASN A 149 -8.34 -9.71 18.02
CA ASN A 149 -8.85 -9.16 19.28
C ASN A 149 -7.76 -8.38 20.01
N SER A 150 -6.55 -8.93 20.08
CA SER A 150 -5.38 -8.24 20.63
C SER A 150 -5.06 -6.97 19.85
N ALA A 151 -5.11 -7.02 18.51
CA ALA A 151 -4.89 -5.85 17.67
C ALA A 151 -5.93 -4.74 17.91
N ARG A 152 -7.22 -5.08 17.96
CA ARG A 152 -8.29 -4.12 18.28
C ARG A 152 -8.16 -3.52 19.67
N ALA A 153 -7.75 -4.32 20.65
CA ALA A 153 -7.46 -3.81 22.00
C ALA A 153 -6.30 -2.82 21.96
N MET A 154 -5.24 -3.11 21.20
CA MET A 154 -4.12 -2.20 21.04
C MET A 154 -4.49 -0.90 20.33
N VAL A 155 -5.36 -0.93 19.32
CA VAL A 155 -5.89 0.29 18.69
C VAL A 155 -6.50 1.23 19.75
N ARG A 156 -7.35 0.72 20.64
CA ARG A 156 -7.94 1.52 21.73
C ARG A 156 -6.89 2.06 22.72
N THR A 157 -5.84 1.28 22.99
CA THR A 157 -4.71 1.74 23.81
C THR A 157 -3.96 2.87 23.12
N VAL A 158 -3.67 2.75 21.83
CA VAL A 158 -3.02 3.79 21.02
C VAL A 158 -3.83 5.08 21.04
N GLU A 159 -5.15 5.00 20.87
CA GLU A 159 -6.03 6.17 20.85
C GLU A 159 -6.05 6.96 22.16
N SER A 160 -5.78 6.30 23.30
CA SER A 160 -5.88 6.92 24.63
C SER A 160 -4.53 7.26 25.27
N ARG A 161 -3.41 6.67 24.80
CA ARG A 161 -2.11 6.75 25.49
C ARG A 161 -1.36 8.10 25.37
N GLY A 162 -1.86 9.04 24.57
CA GLY A 162 -1.17 10.30 24.28
C GLY A 162 -0.02 10.15 23.30
N PHE A 163 0.69 11.26 23.04
CA PHE A 163 1.80 11.35 22.08
C PHE A 163 3.07 11.76 22.80
N LEU A 164 4.21 11.18 22.44
CA LEU A 164 5.50 11.55 22.98
C LEU A 164 6.61 11.26 21.97
N VAL A 165 7.52 12.20 21.79
CA VAL A 165 8.84 11.98 21.22
C VAL A 165 9.81 12.79 22.08
N GLY A 166 10.56 12.13 22.97
CA GLY A 166 11.44 12.80 23.92
C GLY A 166 11.40 12.18 25.31
N PHE A 167 11.70 12.97 26.33
CA PHE A 167 11.71 12.48 27.72
C PHE A 167 10.28 12.28 28.24
N ASP A 168 9.97 11.09 28.75
CA ASP A 168 8.69 10.86 29.42
C ASP A 168 8.70 11.59 30.78
N PRO A 169 7.73 12.49 31.03
CA PRO A 169 7.70 13.27 32.26
C PRO A 169 7.47 12.42 33.52
N ARG A 170 7.04 11.16 33.39
CA ARG A 170 6.79 10.25 34.51
C ARG A 170 8.02 9.42 34.87
N THR A 171 8.78 8.96 33.87
CA THR A 171 9.92 8.06 34.09
C THR A 171 11.26 8.77 33.98
N GLY A 172 11.32 9.92 33.31
CA GLY A 172 12.56 10.61 32.98
C GLY A 172 13.36 9.93 31.87
N GLU A 173 12.82 8.89 31.22
CA GLU A 173 13.50 8.15 30.16
C GLU A 173 13.22 8.75 28.78
N LEU A 174 14.22 8.73 27.90
CA LEU A 174 14.04 9.10 26.50
C LEU A 174 13.27 8.00 25.76
N THR A 175 12.12 8.32 25.21
CA THR A 175 11.21 7.33 24.58
C THR A 175 10.29 7.97 23.54
N SER A 176 9.46 7.13 22.92
CA SER A 176 8.48 7.56 21.92
C SER A 176 7.14 6.82 22.06
N ARG A 177 6.07 7.48 21.63
CA ARG A 177 4.70 6.99 21.46
C ARG A 177 4.11 7.59 20.18
N ASP A 178 4.88 7.60 19.11
CA ASP A 178 4.52 8.27 17.85
C ASP A 178 3.74 7.36 16.87
N CYS A 179 3.66 7.79 15.60
CA CYS A 179 2.97 7.04 14.54
C CYS A 179 3.63 5.69 14.23
N LEU A 180 4.96 5.60 14.33
CA LEU A 180 5.70 4.36 14.15
C LEU A 180 5.45 3.42 15.31
N ASP A 181 5.54 3.92 16.55
CA ASP A 181 5.22 3.12 17.72
C ASP A 181 3.79 2.59 17.68
N ALA A 182 2.83 3.42 17.26
CA ALA A 182 1.44 3.03 17.13
C ALA A 182 1.27 1.90 16.10
N THR A 183 1.86 2.09 14.92
CA THR A 183 1.82 1.10 13.83
C THR A 183 2.48 -0.21 14.25
N TYR A 184 3.68 -0.14 14.83
CA TYR A 184 4.41 -1.30 15.31
C TYR A 184 3.64 -2.05 16.41
N ASP A 185 3.14 -1.34 17.43
CA ASP A 185 2.44 -1.96 18.56
C ASP A 185 1.15 -2.67 18.11
N VAL A 186 0.38 -2.07 17.21
CA VAL A 186 -0.84 -2.69 16.65
C VAL A 186 -0.50 -3.94 15.84
N LEU A 187 0.50 -3.86 14.94
CA LEU A 187 0.88 -5.00 14.09
C LEU A 187 1.57 -6.11 14.88
N ARG A 188 2.29 -5.78 15.96
CA ARG A 188 2.84 -6.74 16.92
C ARG A 188 1.73 -7.43 17.70
N ALA A 189 0.75 -6.68 18.20
CA ALA A 189 -0.42 -7.23 18.89
C ALA A 189 -1.26 -8.13 17.96
N TYR A 190 -1.32 -7.81 16.67
CA TYR A 190 -1.90 -8.67 15.64
C TYR A 190 -1.10 -9.94 15.36
N ARG A 191 0.11 -10.08 15.92
CA ARG A 191 1.03 -11.21 15.68
C ARG A 191 1.41 -11.34 14.21
N THR A 192 1.69 -10.20 13.58
CA THR A 192 2.15 -10.14 12.19
C THR A 192 3.48 -10.88 12.04
N ARG A 193 3.57 -11.79 11.06
CA ARG A 193 4.82 -12.47 10.73
C ARG A 193 5.78 -11.51 10.03
N HIS A 194 7.08 -11.76 10.17
CA HIS A 194 8.13 -10.96 9.53
C HIS A 194 8.06 -9.46 9.87
N LEU A 195 7.45 -9.11 11.02
CA LEU A 195 7.47 -7.75 11.52
C LEU A 195 8.81 -7.50 12.21
N THR A 196 9.65 -6.68 11.58
CA THR A 196 10.94 -6.29 12.15
C THR A 196 10.73 -5.44 13.41
N TYR A 197 11.47 -5.76 14.47
CA TYR A 197 11.46 -5.00 15.72
C TYR A 197 11.76 -3.52 15.45
N SER A 198 10.92 -2.63 15.97
CA SER A 198 11.18 -1.19 15.97
C SER A 198 11.58 -0.75 17.37
N PRO A 199 12.85 -0.36 17.61
CA PRO A 199 13.19 0.32 18.85
C PRO A 199 12.45 1.66 18.94
N ARG A 200 12.25 2.17 20.17
CA ARG A 200 11.72 3.52 20.39
C ARG A 200 12.63 4.55 19.69
N LEU A 201 12.03 5.65 19.23
CA LEU A 201 12.69 6.76 18.53
C LEU A 201 13.26 6.41 17.15
N ASN A 202 12.88 5.26 16.58
CA ASN A 202 13.29 4.90 15.24
C ASN A 202 12.62 5.81 14.19
N VAL A 203 13.27 5.97 13.04
CA VAL A 203 12.77 6.82 11.96
C VAL A 203 11.79 6.02 11.09
N PRO A 204 10.55 6.48 10.86
CA PRO A 204 9.54 5.73 10.11
C PRO A 204 10.02 5.24 8.74
N ASN A 205 10.61 6.13 7.92
CA ASN A 205 11.13 5.75 6.61
C ASN A 205 12.21 4.66 6.69
N ALA A 206 13.11 4.75 7.67
CA ALA A 206 14.17 3.77 7.84
C ALA A 206 13.61 2.41 8.28
N TRP A 207 12.67 2.40 9.23
CA TRP A 207 12.03 1.17 9.69
C TRP A 207 11.28 0.43 8.59
N VAL A 208 10.53 1.15 7.74
CA VAL A 208 9.76 0.55 6.65
C VAL A 208 10.65 -0.27 5.72
N GLU A 209 11.88 0.17 5.43
CA GLU A 209 12.79 -0.59 4.56
C GLU A 209 13.26 -1.91 5.19
N THR A 210 13.24 -2.02 6.52
CA THR A 210 13.64 -3.25 7.22
C THR A 210 12.60 -4.37 7.16
N LEU A 211 11.41 -4.12 6.61
CA LEU A 211 10.33 -5.10 6.47
C LEU A 211 10.62 -6.08 5.31
N TRP A 212 11.64 -6.92 5.48
CA TRP A 212 11.96 -8.00 4.54
C TRP A 212 10.79 -9.00 4.48
N ASP A 213 10.46 -9.51 3.30
CA ASP A 213 9.25 -10.32 2.98
C ASP A 213 7.90 -9.58 2.89
N TRP A 214 7.90 -8.25 2.99
CA TRP A 214 6.70 -7.47 2.72
C TRP A 214 6.67 -6.99 1.27
N SER A 215 5.57 -7.28 0.57
CA SER A 215 5.34 -6.77 -0.78
C SER A 215 5.22 -5.25 -0.76
N ASP A 216 5.87 -4.57 -1.70
CA ASP A 216 5.91 -3.10 -1.78
C ASP A 216 5.09 -2.60 -2.97
N ARG A 217 4.29 -1.55 -2.75
CA ARG A 217 3.34 -1.02 -3.72
C ARG A 217 3.19 0.48 -3.61
N THR A 218 3.08 1.12 -4.78
CA THR A 218 2.62 2.50 -4.88
C THR A 218 1.15 2.59 -4.51
N LEU A 219 0.81 3.60 -3.72
CA LEU A 219 -0.57 4.03 -3.47
C LEU A 219 -0.76 5.34 -4.21
N THR A 220 -1.53 5.36 -5.29
CA THR A 220 -1.79 6.62 -6.00
C THR A 220 -2.68 7.51 -5.15
N PRO A 221 -2.22 8.68 -4.71
CA PRO A 221 -3.07 9.62 -3.99
C PRO A 221 -4.25 10.04 -4.85
N ARG A 222 -5.40 10.24 -4.22
CA ARG A 222 -6.66 10.55 -4.92
C ARG A 222 -7.32 11.80 -4.36
#